data_AF-A0A4R3VFG0-F1
#
_entry.id   AF-A0A4R3VFG0-F1
#
_cell.length_a   1.000
_cell.length_b   1.000
_cell.length_c   1.000
_cell.angle_alpha   90.00
_cell.angle_beta   90.00
_cell.angle_gamma   90.00
#
_symmetry.space_group_name_H-M   'P 1'
#
loop_
_entity.id
_entity.type
_entity.pdbx_description
1 polymer ?
#
loop_
_entity_poly.entity_id
_entity_poly.type
_entity_poly.pdbx_seq_one_letter_code
_entity_poly.pdbx_strand_id
1 'polypeptide(L)'
;MNIKNSLTELQRKQLSILEPQLRSCVKSANLDKAKDITIKLQTLLRPTGHETRLLQAKNWLYETALEAGALEFAKSGFKGNIAKSSNRTRINLEASALLAICFLREKNISEARVLIFNVVDNINNIVSESRRKQFHERLLQRLEEESILSGLIGYSGEVLDLDEVNNETVSLVMKKSENEILENIGCSVPPLSIDLLEQVQDAYMLRLPAPDRILLPKPLSKDKKIDLGKRTSSALKRVAWRALCSPDSEIYKAWSQGLSVVYDKKYIAGAIVSAFNYFSISITMLAASIAALAIKFGSEVFCEIFAPKSLMIDKKDKN
;
A
#
# COMPACT_ATOMS: atom_id res chain seq x y z
N MET A 1 -44.03 8.05 0.85
CA MET A 1 -43.56 7.05 -0.13
C MET A 1 -42.66 6.06 0.57
N ASN A 2 -43.08 4.79 0.67
CA ASN A 2 -42.28 3.71 1.24
C ASN A 2 -41.06 3.46 0.34
N ILE A 3 -39.88 3.93 0.75
CA ILE A 3 -38.62 3.55 0.09
C ILE A 3 -38.46 2.05 0.32
N LYS A 4 -38.62 1.28 -0.74
CA LYS A 4 -38.36 -0.16 -0.72
C LYS A 4 -36.84 -0.33 -0.54
N ASN A 5 -36.40 -0.45 0.72
CA ASN A 5 -35.00 -0.55 1.12
C ASN A 5 -34.30 -1.84 0.64
N SER A 6 -34.96 -2.67 -0.17
CA SER A 6 -34.39 -3.92 -0.66
C SER A 6 -33.90 -3.79 -2.10
N LEU A 7 -32.62 -4.06 -2.30
CA LEU A 7 -32.02 -4.18 -3.63
C LEU A 7 -32.70 -5.30 -4.41
N THR A 8 -33.02 -5.02 -5.68
CA THR A 8 -33.49 -6.02 -6.65
C THR A 8 -32.40 -7.07 -6.94
N GLU A 9 -32.79 -8.23 -7.46
CA GLU A 9 -31.82 -9.26 -7.86
C GLU A 9 -30.81 -8.76 -8.90
N LEU A 10 -31.27 -7.96 -9.86
CA LEU A 10 -30.42 -7.34 -10.87
C LEU A 10 -29.39 -6.40 -10.22
N GLN A 11 -29.82 -5.54 -9.30
CA GLN A 11 -28.92 -4.64 -8.56
C GLN A 11 -27.91 -5.43 -7.72
N ARG A 12 -28.33 -6.52 -7.05
CA ARG A 12 -27.41 -7.38 -6.29
C ARG A 12 -26.38 -8.04 -7.20
N LYS A 13 -26.80 -8.53 -8.37
CA LYS A 13 -25.90 -9.12 -9.37
C LYS A 13 -24.87 -8.10 -9.85
N GLN A 14 -25.30 -6.89 -10.19
CA GLN A 14 -24.39 -5.80 -10.57
C GLN A 14 -23.40 -5.46 -9.45
N LEU A 15 -23.86 -5.31 -8.21
CA LEU A 15 -22.99 -5.04 -7.06
C LEU A 15 -21.96 -6.16 -6.83
N SER A 16 -22.35 -7.42 -7.04
CA SER A 16 -21.45 -8.58 -6.90
C SER A 16 -20.27 -8.57 -7.88
N ILE A 17 -20.39 -7.82 -8.98
CA ILE A 17 -19.34 -7.63 -9.99
C ILE A 17 -18.57 -6.34 -9.74
N LEU A 18 -19.28 -5.23 -9.52
CA LEU A 18 -18.68 -3.89 -9.41
C LEU A 18 -17.81 -3.75 -8.15
N GLU A 19 -18.23 -4.30 -7.00
CA GLU A 19 -17.47 -4.11 -5.76
C GLU A 19 -16.12 -4.85 -5.77
N PRO A 20 -16.02 -6.13 -6.20
CA PRO A 20 -14.71 -6.76 -6.37
C PRO A 20 -13.82 -6.04 -7.38
N GLN A 21 -14.40 -5.56 -8.49
CA GLN A 21 -13.63 -4.78 -9.48
C GLN A 21 -13.07 -3.50 -8.87
N LEU A 22 -13.87 -2.76 -8.07
CA LEU A 22 -13.38 -1.58 -7.37
C LEU A 22 -12.21 -1.92 -6.44
N ARG A 23 -12.32 -3.01 -5.65
CA ARG A 23 -11.24 -3.47 -4.78
C ARG A 23 -9.97 -3.82 -5.54
N SER A 24 -10.09 -4.42 -6.72
CA SER A 24 -8.94 -4.73 -7.58
C SER A 24 -8.21 -3.48 -8.11
N CYS A 25 -8.90 -2.34 -8.19
CA CYS A 25 -8.32 -1.08 -8.64
C CYS A 25 -7.27 -0.55 -7.64
N VAL A 26 -7.40 -0.86 -6.35
CA VAL A 26 -6.41 -0.43 -5.34
C VAL A 26 -5.02 -0.98 -5.66
N LYS A 27 -4.94 -2.27 -6.03
CA LYS A 27 -3.65 -2.93 -6.32
C LYS A 27 -2.98 -2.32 -7.55
N SER A 28 -3.76 -2.11 -8.61
CA SER A 28 -3.30 -1.55 -9.89
C SER A 28 -3.15 -0.03 -9.88
N ALA A 29 -3.66 0.65 -8.83
CA ALA A 29 -3.77 2.11 -8.77
C ALA A 29 -4.54 2.73 -9.97
N ASN A 30 -5.47 1.97 -10.58
CA ASN A 30 -6.26 2.45 -11.72
C ASN A 30 -7.40 3.37 -11.27
N LEU A 31 -7.09 4.65 -11.08
CA LEU A 31 -8.01 5.64 -10.53
C LEU A 31 -9.21 5.93 -11.45
N ASP A 32 -9.01 5.99 -12.76
CA ASP A 32 -10.10 6.31 -13.69
C ASP A 32 -11.15 5.20 -13.72
N LYS A 33 -10.71 3.94 -13.78
CA LYS A 33 -11.60 2.79 -13.63
C LYS A 33 -12.32 2.79 -12.28
N ALA A 34 -11.61 3.14 -11.19
CA ALA A 34 -12.22 3.23 -9.87
C ALA A 34 -13.31 4.32 -9.80
N LYS A 35 -13.09 5.49 -10.43
CA LYS A 35 -14.08 6.56 -10.53
C LYS A 35 -15.33 6.09 -11.29
N ASP A 36 -15.15 5.47 -12.46
CA ASP A 36 -16.25 4.96 -13.28
C ASP A 36 -17.09 3.91 -12.54
N ILE A 37 -16.44 2.97 -11.87
CA ILE A 37 -17.13 1.95 -11.06
C ILE A 37 -17.88 2.62 -9.90
N THR A 38 -17.27 3.60 -9.24
CA THR A 38 -17.90 4.29 -8.09
C THR A 38 -19.12 5.10 -8.52
N ILE A 39 -19.11 5.71 -9.70
CA ILE A 39 -20.30 6.39 -10.28
C ILE A 39 -21.43 5.38 -10.46
N LYS A 40 -21.15 4.21 -11.05
CA LYS A 40 -22.14 3.14 -11.23
C LYS A 40 -22.69 2.64 -9.87
N LEU A 41 -21.81 2.43 -8.88
CA LEU A 41 -22.22 2.07 -7.52
C LEU A 41 -23.11 3.14 -6.89
N GLN A 42 -22.78 4.42 -7.06
CA GLN A 42 -23.56 5.54 -6.53
C GLN A 42 -24.98 5.55 -7.12
N THR A 43 -25.11 5.32 -8.42
CA THR A 43 -26.42 5.24 -9.11
C THR A 43 -27.29 4.10 -8.56
N LEU A 44 -26.69 3.00 -8.11
CA LEU A 44 -27.42 1.85 -7.54
C LEU A 44 -27.78 2.05 -6.06
N LEU A 45 -26.84 2.58 -5.27
CA LEU A 45 -26.92 2.58 -3.81
C LEU A 45 -27.61 3.83 -3.23
N ARG A 46 -27.44 5.00 -3.86
CA ARG A 46 -28.02 6.25 -3.34
C ARG A 46 -29.55 6.26 -3.38
N PRO A 47 -30.23 5.89 -4.49
CA PRO A 47 -31.70 5.88 -4.53
C PRO A 47 -32.35 4.87 -3.57
N THR A 48 -31.59 3.86 -3.16
CA THR A 48 -32.06 2.78 -2.29
C THR A 48 -31.67 2.98 -0.82
N GLY A 49 -31.07 4.12 -0.46
CA GLY A 49 -30.74 4.47 0.92
C GLY A 49 -29.54 3.70 1.52
N HIS A 50 -28.73 3.01 0.71
CA HIS A 50 -27.59 2.21 1.17
C HIS A 50 -26.32 3.06 1.38
N GLU A 51 -26.42 4.16 2.12
CA GLU A 51 -25.35 5.17 2.25
C GLU A 51 -24.08 4.58 2.89
N THR A 52 -24.20 3.74 3.92
CA THR A 52 -23.06 3.05 4.55
C THR A 52 -22.24 2.25 3.53
N ARG A 53 -22.91 1.53 2.63
CA ARG A 53 -22.25 0.73 1.57
C ARG A 53 -21.60 1.64 0.53
N LEU A 54 -22.22 2.78 0.22
CA LEU A 54 -21.65 3.78 -0.67
C LEU A 54 -20.42 4.48 -0.08
N LEU A 55 -20.43 4.84 1.20
CA LEU A 55 -19.28 5.41 1.88
C LEU A 55 -18.11 4.41 1.91
N GLN A 56 -18.39 3.13 2.14
CA GLN A 56 -17.38 2.08 2.04
C GLN A 56 -16.78 1.99 0.63
N ALA A 57 -17.61 2.00 -0.42
CA ALA A 57 -17.13 2.05 -1.81
C ALA A 57 -16.25 3.29 -2.07
N LYS A 58 -16.62 4.44 -1.50
CA LYS A 58 -15.82 5.67 -1.61
C LYS A 58 -14.47 5.58 -0.90
N ASN A 59 -14.38 4.91 0.26
CA ASN A 59 -13.08 4.65 0.89
C ASN A 59 -12.16 3.85 -0.05
N TRP A 60 -12.68 2.84 -0.76
CA TRP A 60 -11.91 2.08 -1.76
C TRP A 60 -11.44 2.95 -2.95
N LEU A 61 -12.29 3.87 -3.42
CA LEU A 61 -11.92 4.86 -4.45
C LEU A 61 -10.78 5.76 -3.96
N TYR A 62 -10.89 6.28 -2.75
CA TYR A 62 -9.90 7.20 -2.20
C TYR A 62 -8.60 6.49 -1.83
N GLU A 63 -8.65 5.21 -1.42
CA GLU A 63 -7.45 4.39 -1.29
C GLU A 63 -6.79 4.19 -2.65
N THR A 64 -7.57 3.92 -3.71
CA THR A 64 -7.03 3.85 -5.08
C THR A 64 -6.38 5.17 -5.50
N ALA A 65 -6.96 6.31 -5.13
CA ALA A 65 -6.38 7.62 -5.41
C ALA A 65 -5.07 7.88 -4.65
N LEU A 66 -5.02 7.51 -3.37
CA LEU A 66 -3.79 7.51 -2.57
C LEU A 66 -2.72 6.66 -3.27
N GLU A 67 -3.08 5.46 -3.70
CA GLU A 67 -2.16 4.57 -4.39
C GLU A 67 -1.68 5.12 -5.73
N ALA A 68 -2.52 5.86 -6.46
CA ALA A 68 -2.20 6.52 -7.73
C ALA A 68 -1.40 7.83 -7.57
N GLY A 69 -1.13 8.27 -6.33
CA GLY A 69 -0.46 9.54 -6.07
C GLY A 69 -1.36 10.78 -6.17
N ALA A 70 -2.67 10.62 -6.37
CA ALA A 70 -3.64 11.70 -6.39
C ALA A 70 -4.03 12.13 -4.96
N LEU A 71 -3.05 12.59 -4.18
CA LEU A 71 -3.18 12.80 -2.72
C LEU A 71 -4.23 13.84 -2.34
N GLU A 72 -4.33 14.95 -3.05
CA GLU A 72 -5.35 15.97 -2.75
C GLU A 72 -6.78 15.42 -2.90
N PHE A 73 -7.02 14.65 -3.95
CA PHE A 73 -8.31 14.00 -4.17
C PHE A 73 -8.61 12.96 -3.08
N ALA A 74 -7.61 12.14 -2.72
CA ALA A 74 -7.74 11.16 -1.65
C ALA A 74 -8.04 11.81 -0.29
N LYS A 75 -7.25 12.81 0.12
CA LYS A 75 -7.43 13.55 1.38
C LYS A 75 -8.80 14.19 1.48
N SER A 76 -9.21 14.92 0.44
CA SER A 76 -10.53 15.57 0.40
C SER A 76 -11.66 14.53 0.51
N GLY A 77 -11.53 13.42 -0.20
CA GLY A 77 -12.45 12.29 -0.13
C GLY A 77 -12.57 11.68 1.27
N PHE A 78 -11.45 11.34 1.91
CA PHE A 78 -11.45 10.78 3.25
C PHE A 78 -12.02 11.76 4.28
N LYS A 79 -11.64 13.04 4.24
CA LYS A 79 -12.23 14.08 5.11
C LYS A 79 -13.75 14.15 4.94
N GLY A 80 -14.24 14.09 3.70
CA GLY A 80 -15.68 14.05 3.40
C GLY A 80 -16.38 12.81 3.96
N ASN A 81 -15.76 11.64 3.87
CA ASN A 81 -16.31 10.40 4.44
C ASN A 81 -16.29 10.39 5.98
N ILE A 82 -15.23 10.92 6.60
CA ILE A 82 -15.13 11.09 8.06
C ILE A 82 -16.26 12.01 8.54
N ALA A 83 -16.48 13.15 7.88
CA ALA A 83 -17.54 14.09 8.24
C ALA A 83 -18.97 13.52 8.09
N LYS A 84 -19.15 12.52 7.22
CA LYS A 84 -20.45 11.89 6.94
C LYS A 84 -20.70 10.59 7.70
N SER A 85 -19.71 10.08 8.44
CA SER A 85 -19.81 8.83 9.16
C SER A 85 -19.61 9.06 10.66
N SER A 86 -20.33 8.31 11.49
CA SER A 86 -20.12 8.36 12.94
C SER A 86 -18.72 7.85 13.29
N ASN A 87 -18.06 8.51 14.24
CA ASN A 87 -16.76 8.11 14.79
C ASN A 87 -16.76 6.71 15.44
N ARG A 88 -17.93 6.11 15.68
CA ARG A 88 -18.10 4.74 16.20
C ARG A 88 -18.20 3.68 15.09
N THR A 89 -18.02 4.08 13.83
CA THR A 89 -18.15 3.17 12.68
C THR A 89 -16.78 2.73 12.16
N ARG A 90 -16.72 1.49 11.68
CA ARG A 90 -15.56 0.98 10.96
C ARG A 90 -15.19 1.82 9.74
N ILE A 91 -16.16 2.40 9.04
CA ILE A 91 -15.92 3.25 7.86
C ILE A 91 -15.14 4.51 8.24
N ASN A 92 -15.51 5.15 9.35
CA ASN A 92 -14.81 6.31 9.86
C ASN A 92 -13.38 5.95 10.29
N LEU A 93 -13.22 4.81 10.98
CA LEU A 93 -11.92 4.27 11.37
C LEU A 93 -11.00 4.05 10.15
N GLU A 94 -11.50 3.36 9.12
CA GLU A 94 -10.76 3.07 7.89
C GLU A 94 -10.39 4.36 7.14
N ALA A 95 -11.32 5.32 7.03
CA ALA A 95 -11.05 6.60 6.39
C ALA A 95 -10.00 7.44 7.14
N SER A 96 -10.07 7.46 8.48
CA SER A 96 -9.09 8.16 9.33
C SER A 96 -7.70 7.56 9.22
N ALA A 97 -7.61 6.23 9.16
CA ALA A 97 -6.35 5.52 9.01
C ALA A 97 -5.70 5.79 7.63
N LEU A 98 -6.49 5.77 6.56
CA LEU A 98 -6.01 6.10 5.21
C LEU A 98 -5.64 7.59 5.06
N LEU A 99 -6.35 8.48 5.75
CA LEU A 99 -5.99 9.90 5.80
C LEU A 99 -4.67 10.13 6.54
N ALA A 100 -4.40 9.38 7.62
CA ALA A 100 -3.10 9.43 8.31
C ALA A 100 -1.95 9.05 7.36
N ILE A 101 -2.16 8.02 6.55
CA ILE A 101 -1.19 7.60 5.53
C ILE A 101 -0.96 8.70 4.48
N CYS A 102 -2.01 9.41 4.05
CA CYS A 102 -1.86 10.55 3.14
C CYS A 102 -0.93 11.61 3.73
N PHE A 103 -1.13 11.95 5.02
CA PHE A 103 -0.27 12.94 5.69
C PHE A 103 1.16 12.46 5.92
N LEU A 104 1.37 11.16 6.19
CA LEU A 104 2.73 10.60 6.26
C LEU A 104 3.47 10.79 4.94
N ARG A 105 2.81 10.50 3.81
CA ARG A 105 3.39 10.66 2.48
C ARG A 105 3.77 12.11 2.16
N GLU A 106 3.07 13.08 2.74
CA GLU A 106 3.39 14.51 2.65
C GLU A 106 4.40 14.98 3.71
N LYS A 107 4.98 14.05 4.48
CA LYS A 107 5.88 14.33 5.61
C LYS A 107 5.23 15.19 6.71
N ASN A 108 3.88 15.24 6.76
CA ASN A 108 3.12 15.96 7.78
C ASN A 108 2.85 15.04 8.99
N ILE A 109 3.89 14.83 9.79
CA ILE A 109 3.87 13.89 10.92
C ILE A 109 2.92 14.35 12.03
N SER A 110 2.73 15.65 12.19
CA SER A 110 1.84 16.22 13.21
C SER A 110 0.39 15.77 12.98
N GLU A 111 -0.14 16.00 11.77
CA GLU A 111 -1.51 15.59 11.41
C GLU A 111 -1.66 14.07 11.36
N ALA A 112 -0.65 13.36 10.83
CA ALA A 112 -0.64 11.91 10.82
C ALA A 112 -0.75 11.33 12.24
N ARG A 113 0.01 11.87 13.20
CA ARG A 113 0.01 11.44 14.60
C ARG A 113 -1.36 11.60 15.27
N VAL A 114 -2.02 12.74 15.05
CA VAL A 114 -3.37 12.99 15.60
C VAL A 114 -4.36 11.93 15.10
N LEU A 115 -4.31 11.60 13.81
CA LEU A 115 -5.19 10.57 13.23
C LEU A 115 -4.82 9.17 13.68
N ILE A 116 -3.53 8.84 13.81
CA ILE A 116 -3.07 7.55 14.34
C ILE A 116 -3.63 7.34 15.76
N PHE A 117 -3.53 8.35 16.63
CA PHE A 117 -4.11 8.28 17.97
C PHE A 117 -5.61 8.01 17.93
N ASN A 118 -6.35 8.77 17.12
CA ASN A 118 -7.78 8.58 16.97
C ASN A 118 -8.13 7.15 16.49
N VAL A 119 -7.36 6.61 15.54
CA VAL A 119 -7.58 5.26 15.01
C VAL A 119 -7.31 4.19 16.07
N VAL A 120 -6.22 4.31 16.81
CA VAL A 120 -5.90 3.35 17.88
C VAL A 120 -6.94 3.40 18.99
N ASP A 121 -7.34 4.60 19.43
CA ASP A 121 -8.34 4.80 20.49
C ASP A 121 -9.72 4.24 20.08
N ASN A 122 -10.03 4.20 18.78
CA ASN A 122 -11.32 3.74 18.24
C ASN A 122 -11.27 2.35 17.57
N ILE A 123 -10.20 1.58 17.78
CA ILE A 123 -10.03 0.28 17.12
C ILE A 123 -11.16 -0.73 17.43
N ASN A 124 -11.79 -0.58 18.59
CA ASN A 124 -12.92 -1.40 19.03
C ASN A 124 -14.18 -1.23 18.16
N ASN A 125 -14.21 -0.24 17.25
CA ASN A 125 -15.21 -0.15 16.18
C ASN A 125 -15.19 -1.39 15.25
N ILE A 126 -14.09 -2.15 15.24
CA ILE A 126 -14.03 -3.49 14.66
C ILE A 126 -14.37 -4.51 15.76
N VAL A 127 -15.62 -4.97 15.74
CA VAL A 127 -16.17 -5.86 16.77
C VAL A 127 -15.41 -7.19 16.85
N SER A 128 -15.14 -7.83 15.72
CA SER A 128 -14.44 -9.13 15.67
C SER A 128 -12.97 -8.98 16.04
N GLU A 129 -12.52 -9.70 17.07
CA GLU A 129 -11.12 -9.72 17.52
C GLU A 129 -10.16 -10.13 16.41
N SER A 130 -10.47 -11.22 15.70
CA SER A 130 -9.70 -11.69 14.54
C SER A 130 -9.53 -10.60 13.47
N ARG A 131 -10.62 -9.89 13.12
CA ARG A 131 -10.57 -8.79 12.15
C ARG A 131 -9.82 -7.56 12.70
N ARG A 132 -9.93 -7.31 14.00
CA ARG A 132 -9.25 -6.21 14.68
C ARG A 132 -7.73 -6.43 14.66
N LYS A 133 -7.28 -7.64 14.98
CA LYS A 133 -5.87 -8.05 14.86
C LYS A 133 -5.36 -7.89 13.43
N GLN A 134 -6.10 -8.41 12.45
CA GLN A 134 -5.76 -8.26 11.04
C GLN A 134 -5.67 -6.78 10.62
N PHE A 135 -6.57 -5.92 11.11
CA PHE A 135 -6.52 -4.49 10.80
C PHE A 135 -5.33 -3.80 11.46
N HIS A 136 -5.02 -4.10 12.72
CA HIS A 136 -3.84 -3.58 13.41
C HIS A 136 -2.54 -3.95 12.68
N GLU A 137 -2.40 -5.21 12.27
CA GLU A 137 -1.22 -5.69 11.54
C GLU A 137 -1.05 -4.94 10.21
N ARG A 138 -2.14 -4.83 9.42
CA ARG A 138 -2.12 -4.10 8.14
C ARG A 138 -1.87 -2.61 8.32
N LEU A 139 -2.48 -2.00 9.33
CA LEU A 139 -2.32 -0.57 9.63
C LEU A 139 -0.87 -0.28 9.97
N LEU A 140 -0.32 -0.98 10.94
CA LEU A 140 1.05 -0.74 11.35
C LEU A 140 2.02 -0.99 10.18
N GLN A 141 1.87 -2.12 9.47
CA GLN A 141 2.67 -2.37 8.27
C GLN A 141 2.58 -1.21 7.26
N ARG A 142 1.37 -0.68 7.01
CA ARG A 142 1.19 0.42 6.05
C ARG A 142 1.81 1.73 6.54
N LEU A 143 1.69 2.05 7.83
CA LEU A 143 2.31 3.23 8.43
C LEU A 143 3.85 3.14 8.38
N GLU A 144 4.41 1.96 8.65
CA GLU A 144 5.85 1.73 8.56
C GLU A 144 6.36 1.85 7.13
N GLU A 145 5.68 1.21 6.18
CA GLU A 145 6.03 1.28 4.76
C GLU A 145 6.01 2.72 4.25
N GLU A 146 5.02 3.52 4.63
CA GLU A 146 4.90 4.92 4.21
C GLU A 146 5.91 5.83 4.91
N SER A 147 6.29 5.52 6.15
CA SER A 147 7.38 6.22 6.85
C SER A 147 8.71 6.02 6.13
N ILE A 148 9.00 4.78 5.72
CA ILE A 148 10.20 4.44 4.95
C ILE A 148 10.17 5.12 3.58
N LEU A 149 9.08 4.98 2.83
CA LEU A 149 8.95 5.59 1.50
C LEU A 149 9.11 7.12 1.57
N SER A 150 8.52 7.77 2.56
CA SER A 150 8.61 9.22 2.71
C SER A 150 10.04 9.70 2.89
N GLY A 151 10.87 8.94 3.62
CA GLY A 151 12.30 9.27 3.76
C GLY A 151 13.14 8.98 2.51
N LEU A 152 12.68 8.07 1.64
CA LEU A 152 13.33 7.73 0.37
C LEU A 152 13.00 8.71 -0.76
N ILE A 153 11.76 9.20 -0.79
CA ILE A 153 11.26 10.10 -1.85
C ILE A 153 11.97 11.46 -1.77
N GLY A 154 12.64 11.81 -2.87
CA GLY A 154 13.38 13.06 -3.04
C GLY A 154 14.68 13.12 -2.25
N TYR A 155 15.26 11.98 -1.88
CA TYR A 155 16.45 11.94 -1.01
C TYR A 155 17.72 12.50 -1.68
N SER A 156 18.13 12.00 -2.85
CA SER A 156 19.34 12.51 -3.53
C SER A 156 19.04 13.53 -4.63
N GLY A 157 17.80 13.59 -5.12
CA GLY A 157 17.40 14.48 -6.22
C GLY A 157 17.93 14.07 -7.60
N GLU A 158 18.77 13.02 -7.68
CA GLU A 158 19.30 12.47 -8.92
C GLU A 158 18.33 11.47 -9.55
N VAL A 159 18.47 11.27 -10.86
CA VAL A 159 17.70 10.25 -11.60
C VAL A 159 18.54 8.98 -11.65
N LEU A 160 17.91 7.82 -11.45
CA LEU A 160 18.58 6.53 -11.55
C LEU A 160 19.08 6.28 -12.98
N ASP A 161 20.34 5.90 -13.11
CA ASP A 161 20.92 5.41 -14.36
C ASP A 161 20.63 3.92 -14.57
N LEU A 162 20.10 3.57 -15.74
CA LEU A 162 19.70 2.19 -16.04
C LEU A 162 20.90 1.25 -16.13
N ASP A 163 22.01 1.69 -16.72
CA ASP A 163 23.16 0.83 -16.93
C ASP A 163 23.88 0.57 -15.60
N GLU A 164 24.01 1.58 -14.74
CA GLU A 164 24.51 1.44 -13.38
C GLU A 164 23.65 0.47 -12.55
N VAL A 165 22.33 0.67 -12.53
CA VAL A 165 21.41 -0.21 -11.80
C VAL A 165 21.49 -1.64 -12.33
N ASN A 166 21.48 -1.83 -13.66
CA ASN A 166 21.56 -3.15 -14.26
C ASN A 166 22.88 -3.86 -13.94
N ASN A 167 24.01 -3.16 -14.01
CA ASN A 167 25.32 -3.73 -13.68
C ASN A 167 25.38 -4.19 -12.22
N GLU A 168 24.87 -3.37 -11.30
CA GLU A 168 24.81 -3.73 -9.88
C GLU A 168 23.82 -4.89 -9.65
N THR A 169 22.66 -4.89 -10.30
CA THR A 169 21.71 -6.01 -10.26
C THR A 169 22.36 -7.33 -10.67
N VAL A 170 23.10 -7.34 -11.78
CA VAL A 170 23.82 -8.54 -12.25
C VAL A 170 24.83 -9.00 -11.22
N SER A 171 25.60 -8.07 -10.63
CA SER A 171 26.57 -8.37 -9.56
C SER A 171 25.89 -9.04 -8.36
N LEU A 172 24.79 -8.45 -7.85
CA LEU A 172 24.02 -8.96 -6.72
C LEU A 172 23.43 -10.35 -7.01
N VAL A 173 22.84 -10.55 -8.20
CA VAL A 173 22.24 -11.83 -8.57
C VAL A 173 23.27 -12.96 -8.53
N MET A 174 24.47 -12.70 -9.05
CA MET A 174 25.54 -13.70 -9.18
C MET A 174 26.28 -13.96 -7.87
N LYS A 175 26.46 -12.95 -7.02
CA LYS A 175 27.40 -13.00 -5.88
C LYS A 175 26.75 -13.06 -4.51
N LYS A 176 25.45 -12.73 -4.39
CA LYS A 176 24.80 -12.53 -3.08
C LYS A 176 23.62 -13.46 -2.88
N SER A 177 23.46 -13.92 -1.64
CA SER A 177 22.25 -14.57 -1.15
C SER A 177 21.12 -13.56 -0.96
N GLU A 178 19.88 -14.03 -0.84
CA GLU A 178 18.73 -13.16 -0.58
C GLU A 178 18.86 -12.38 0.73
N ASN A 179 19.41 -12.99 1.78
CA ASN A 179 19.64 -12.31 3.05
C ASN A 179 20.68 -11.19 2.95
N GLU A 180 21.76 -11.39 2.19
CA GLU A 180 22.74 -10.33 1.93
C GLU A 180 22.16 -9.20 1.07
N ILE A 181 21.28 -9.51 0.12
CA ILE A 181 20.56 -8.48 -0.65
C ILE A 181 19.63 -7.68 0.27
N LEU A 182 18.92 -8.34 1.19
CA LEU A 182 18.11 -7.66 2.20
C LEU A 182 18.96 -6.79 3.12
N GLU A 183 20.14 -7.26 3.53
CA GLU A 183 21.07 -6.45 4.31
C GLU A 183 21.52 -5.19 3.55
N ASN A 184 21.86 -5.32 2.26
CA ASN A 184 22.21 -4.17 1.41
C ASN A 184 21.07 -3.15 1.32
N ILE A 185 19.82 -3.63 1.20
CA ILE A 185 18.64 -2.76 1.25
C ILE A 185 18.62 -1.99 2.58
N GLY A 186 18.77 -2.69 3.71
CA GLY A 186 18.75 -2.08 5.05
C GLY A 186 19.88 -1.07 5.28
N CYS A 187 21.07 -1.30 4.73
CA CYS A 187 22.19 -0.37 4.78
C CYS A 187 21.98 0.88 3.93
N SER A 188 21.14 0.79 2.89
CA SER A 188 20.86 1.88 1.96
C SER A 188 19.71 2.79 2.40
N VAL A 189 19.10 2.53 3.56
CA VAL A 189 17.97 3.31 4.08
C VAL A 189 18.49 4.63 4.68
N PRO A 190 17.98 5.80 4.22
CA PRO A 190 18.35 7.09 4.79
C PRO A 190 17.96 7.24 6.26
N PRO A 191 18.75 7.98 7.07
CA PRO A 191 18.41 8.27 8.47
C PRO A 191 17.01 8.84 8.67
N LEU A 192 16.57 9.74 7.78
CA LEU A 192 15.22 10.31 7.83
C LEU A 192 14.12 9.23 7.80
N SER A 193 14.28 8.19 6.99
CA SER A 193 13.32 7.08 6.94
C SER A 193 13.22 6.36 8.27
N ILE A 194 14.35 6.21 8.97
CA ILE A 194 14.43 5.55 10.28
C ILE A 194 13.79 6.44 11.35
N ASP A 195 14.10 7.74 11.36
CA ASP A 195 13.55 8.68 12.33
C ASP A 195 12.02 8.83 12.19
N LEU A 196 11.50 8.82 10.96
CA LEU A 196 10.05 8.83 10.71
C LEU A 196 9.38 7.55 11.21
N LEU A 197 10.01 6.41 10.96
CA LEU A 197 9.54 5.10 11.37
C LEU A 197 9.49 4.98 12.90
N GLU A 198 10.51 5.44 13.60
CA GLU A 198 10.56 5.53 15.06
C GLU A 198 9.41 6.39 15.61
N GLN A 199 9.21 7.59 15.05
CA GLN A 199 8.12 8.49 15.48
C GLN A 199 6.72 7.90 15.31
N VAL A 200 6.50 7.13 14.24
CA VAL A 200 5.22 6.45 13.98
C VAL A 200 5.01 5.29 14.93
N GLN A 201 6.06 4.49 15.18
CA GLN A 201 6.00 3.39 16.14
C GLN A 201 5.72 3.92 17.55
N ASP A 202 6.38 4.99 17.97
CA ASP A 202 6.14 5.63 19.27
C ASP A 202 4.71 6.12 19.39
N ALA A 203 4.20 6.81 18.36
CA ALA A 203 2.81 7.27 18.34
C ALA A 203 1.82 6.10 18.49
N TYR A 204 2.07 5.00 17.80
CA TYR A 204 1.21 3.83 17.87
C TYR A 204 1.29 3.13 19.24
N MET A 205 2.51 2.95 19.77
CA MET A 205 2.78 2.30 21.06
C MET A 205 2.21 3.06 22.26
N LEU A 206 2.27 4.39 22.24
CA LEU A 206 1.78 5.24 23.33
C LEU A 206 0.27 5.07 23.58
N ARG A 207 -0.50 4.71 22.56
CA ARG A 207 -1.96 4.58 22.64
C ARG A 207 -2.47 3.15 22.74
N LEU A 208 -1.62 2.16 22.48
CA LEU A 208 -2.01 0.76 22.61
C LEU A 208 -2.14 0.33 24.09
N PRO A 209 -3.27 -0.28 24.47
CA PRO A 209 -3.40 -0.97 25.74
C PRO A 209 -2.27 -2.01 25.90
N ALA A 210 -1.76 -2.16 27.12
CA ALA A 210 -0.70 -3.11 27.44
C ALA A 210 -0.88 -4.54 26.86
N PRO A 211 -2.07 -5.18 26.92
CA PRO A 211 -2.25 -6.52 26.34
C PRO A 211 -2.08 -6.55 24.80
N ASP A 212 -2.41 -5.46 24.12
CA ASP A 212 -2.36 -5.39 22.65
C ASP A 212 -0.94 -5.07 22.13
N ARG A 213 -0.04 -4.56 22.99
CA ARG A 213 1.36 -4.27 22.63
C ARG A 213 2.15 -5.52 22.22
N ILE A 214 1.76 -6.69 22.73
CA ILE A 214 2.41 -7.98 22.41
C ILE A 214 2.16 -8.38 20.95
N LEU A 215 1.06 -7.87 20.35
CA LEU A 215 0.69 -8.16 18.97
C LEU A 215 1.50 -7.35 17.96
N LEU A 216 2.35 -6.44 18.40
CA LEU A 216 3.11 -5.59 17.52
C LEU A 216 4.42 -6.27 17.06
N PRO A 217 4.84 -6.03 15.80
CA PRO A 217 6.19 -6.33 15.38
C PRO A 217 7.17 -5.64 16.34
N LYS A 218 8.25 -6.34 16.67
CA LYS A 218 9.27 -5.81 17.58
C LYS A 218 9.78 -4.46 17.06
N PRO A 219 10.05 -3.48 17.95
CA PRO A 219 10.66 -2.22 17.54
C PRO A 219 11.98 -2.50 16.82
N LEU A 220 12.26 -1.70 15.80
CA LEU A 220 13.52 -1.83 15.06
C LEU A 220 14.67 -1.35 15.92
N SER A 221 15.80 -2.04 15.86
CA SER A 221 17.08 -1.44 16.24
C SER A 221 17.84 -1.09 14.96
N LYS A 222 18.54 0.05 14.97
CA LYS A 222 19.38 0.53 13.86
C LYS A 222 20.44 -0.49 13.44
N ASP A 223 20.74 -1.45 14.30
CA ASP A 223 21.77 -2.49 14.13
C ASP A 223 21.25 -3.73 13.38
N LYS A 224 19.93 -3.93 13.28
CA LYS A 224 19.34 -5.07 12.58
C LYS A 224 19.08 -4.76 11.11
N LYS A 225 20.16 -4.62 10.33
CA LYS A 225 20.12 -4.24 8.91
C LYS A 225 19.25 -5.17 8.07
N ILE A 226 19.29 -6.49 8.29
CA ILE A 226 18.42 -7.44 7.58
C ILE A 226 16.93 -7.18 7.85
N ASP A 227 16.54 -6.91 9.10
CA ASP A 227 15.13 -6.66 9.44
C ASP A 227 14.65 -5.34 8.85
N LEU A 228 15.49 -4.30 8.88
CA LEU A 228 15.23 -3.03 8.20
C LEU A 228 15.13 -3.22 6.68
N GLY A 229 15.98 -4.08 6.11
CA GLY A 229 15.94 -4.51 4.73
C GLY A 229 14.62 -5.18 4.34
N LYS A 230 14.12 -6.10 5.16
CA LYS A 230 12.82 -6.76 4.95
C LYS A 230 11.66 -5.75 4.94
N ARG A 231 11.64 -4.80 5.89
CA ARG A 231 10.59 -3.78 5.95
C ARG A 231 10.67 -2.79 4.79
N THR A 232 11.88 -2.37 4.44
CA THR A 232 12.12 -1.49 3.29
C THR A 232 11.75 -2.17 1.99
N SER A 233 12.13 -3.44 1.81
CA SER A 233 11.67 -4.26 0.69
C SER A 233 10.14 -4.35 0.66
N SER A 234 9.48 -4.52 1.83
CA SER A 234 8.02 -4.48 1.91
C SER A 234 7.42 -3.13 1.49
N ALA A 235 8.12 -2.02 1.72
CA ALA A 235 7.68 -0.70 1.30
C ALA A 235 7.84 -0.49 -0.21
N LEU A 236 9.04 -0.77 -0.71
CA LEU A 236 9.43 -0.65 -2.12
C LEU A 236 8.64 -1.61 -3.03
N LYS A 237 8.20 -2.75 -2.51
CA LYS A 237 7.44 -3.72 -3.29
C LYS A 237 6.14 -3.15 -3.85
N ARG A 238 5.49 -2.20 -3.16
CA ARG A 238 4.23 -1.63 -3.69
C ARG A 238 4.47 -0.86 -4.98
N VAL A 239 5.62 -0.18 -5.06
CA VAL A 239 6.09 0.53 -6.24
C VAL A 239 6.51 -0.47 -7.32
N ALA A 240 7.38 -1.42 -6.98
CA ALA A 240 7.90 -2.42 -7.92
C ALA A 240 6.82 -3.37 -8.45
N TRP A 241 5.87 -3.80 -7.61
CA TRP A 241 4.80 -4.70 -8.00
C TRP A 241 3.92 -4.09 -9.09
N ARG A 242 3.62 -2.79 -9.05
CA ARG A 242 2.84 -2.17 -10.13
C ARG A 242 3.58 -2.17 -11.45
N ALA A 243 4.89 -1.92 -11.40
CA ALA A 243 5.75 -1.89 -12.57
C ALA A 243 5.89 -3.29 -13.21
N LEU A 244 5.97 -4.34 -12.39
CA LEU A 244 6.27 -5.70 -12.87
C LEU A 244 5.05 -6.61 -13.01
N CYS A 245 4.03 -6.42 -12.16
CA CYS A 245 2.98 -7.41 -11.90
C CYS A 245 1.57 -6.92 -12.19
N SER A 246 1.37 -5.61 -12.42
CA SER A 246 0.05 -5.12 -12.80
C SER A 246 -0.37 -5.75 -14.13
N PRO A 247 -1.63 -6.21 -14.29
CA PRO A 247 -2.11 -6.71 -15.58
C PRO A 247 -1.94 -5.74 -16.75
N ASP A 248 -1.88 -4.44 -16.44
CA ASP A 248 -1.68 -3.38 -17.42
C ASP A 248 -0.19 -3.19 -17.80
N SER A 249 0.75 -3.72 -17.01
CA SER A 249 2.20 -3.65 -17.25
C SER A 249 2.62 -4.46 -18.47
N GLU A 250 3.52 -3.89 -19.27
CA GLU A 250 4.16 -4.60 -20.39
C GLU A 250 4.97 -5.81 -19.93
N ILE A 251 5.59 -5.74 -18.75
CA ILE A 251 6.34 -6.85 -18.15
C ILE A 251 5.42 -8.03 -17.87
N TYR A 252 4.29 -7.77 -17.22
CA TYR A 252 3.31 -8.79 -16.90
C TYR A 252 2.70 -9.39 -18.17
N LYS A 253 2.36 -8.56 -19.16
CA LYS A 253 1.84 -9.03 -20.45
C LYS A 253 2.84 -9.91 -21.19
N ALA A 254 4.10 -9.50 -21.24
CA ALA A 254 5.14 -10.25 -21.92
C ALA A 254 5.43 -11.60 -21.24
N TRP A 255 5.50 -11.66 -19.91
CA TRP A 255 5.71 -12.94 -19.20
C TRP A 255 4.48 -13.83 -19.29
N SER A 256 3.26 -13.31 -19.09
CA SER A 256 2.03 -14.12 -19.18
C SER A 256 1.80 -14.72 -20.57
N GLN A 257 2.42 -14.16 -21.61
CA GLN A 257 2.43 -14.68 -22.97
C GLN A 257 3.62 -15.61 -23.27
N GLY A 258 4.48 -15.90 -22.28
CA GLY A 258 5.64 -16.78 -22.43
C GLY A 258 6.80 -16.18 -23.21
N LEU A 259 6.86 -14.85 -23.36
CA LEU A 259 7.96 -14.19 -24.09
C LEU A 259 9.25 -14.22 -23.26
N SER A 260 10.32 -14.76 -23.85
CA SER A 260 11.62 -14.89 -23.19
C SER A 260 12.33 -13.55 -22.93
N VAL A 261 11.90 -12.47 -23.60
CA VAL A 261 12.42 -11.09 -23.45
C VAL A 261 12.28 -10.59 -22.00
N VAL A 262 11.31 -11.09 -21.22
CA VAL A 262 11.14 -10.68 -19.81
C VAL A 262 12.27 -11.20 -18.91
N TYR A 263 12.96 -12.26 -19.33
CA TYR A 263 14.14 -12.76 -18.62
C TYR A 263 15.41 -12.00 -19.00
N ASP A 264 15.35 -11.03 -19.91
CA ASP A 264 16.42 -10.06 -20.06
C ASP A 264 16.45 -9.18 -18.80
N LYS A 265 17.56 -9.29 -18.06
CA LYS A 265 17.80 -8.60 -16.79
C LYS A 265 17.64 -7.09 -16.94
N LYS A 266 17.96 -6.54 -18.11
CA LYS A 266 17.82 -5.11 -18.41
C LYS A 266 16.36 -4.67 -18.47
N TYR A 267 15.43 -5.56 -18.82
CA TYR A 267 14.00 -5.26 -18.91
C TYR A 267 13.36 -5.10 -17.52
N ILE A 268 13.68 -6.01 -16.59
CA ILE A 268 13.24 -5.91 -15.18
C ILE A 268 13.87 -4.68 -14.51
N ALA A 269 15.17 -4.47 -14.69
CA ALA A 269 15.85 -3.28 -14.18
C ALA A 269 15.23 -2.00 -14.74
N GLY A 270 14.93 -1.94 -16.03
CA GLY A 270 14.29 -0.81 -16.70
C GLY A 270 12.91 -0.46 -16.11
N ALA A 271 12.08 -1.47 -15.87
CA ALA A 271 10.77 -1.26 -15.25
C ALA A 271 10.88 -0.71 -13.82
N ILE A 272 11.82 -1.22 -13.02
CA ILE A 272 12.07 -0.75 -11.66
C ILE A 272 12.63 0.68 -11.66
N VAL A 273 13.63 0.96 -12.48
CA VAL A 273 14.23 2.29 -12.64
C VAL A 273 13.15 3.31 -13.02
N SER A 274 12.33 2.99 -14.01
CA SER A 274 11.22 3.86 -14.45
C SER A 274 10.24 4.13 -13.32
N ALA A 275 9.84 3.09 -12.58
CA ALA A 275 8.92 3.23 -11.45
C ALA A 275 9.54 4.03 -10.30
N PHE A 276 10.79 3.78 -9.95
CA PHE A 276 11.45 4.47 -8.85
C PHE A 276 11.68 5.94 -9.18
N ASN A 277 12.09 6.27 -10.41
CA ASN A 277 12.19 7.64 -10.90
C ASN A 277 10.83 8.36 -10.87
N TYR A 278 9.73 7.70 -11.26
CA TYR A 278 8.38 8.26 -11.15
C TYR A 278 8.01 8.63 -9.71
N PHE A 279 8.44 7.85 -8.72
CA PHE A 279 8.27 8.15 -7.30
C PHE A 279 9.43 8.98 -6.71
N SER A 280 10.37 9.47 -7.51
CA SER A 280 11.56 10.20 -7.06
C SER A 280 12.39 9.44 -6.02
N ILE A 281 12.48 8.12 -6.15
CA ILE A 281 13.38 7.24 -5.38
C ILE A 281 14.64 7.04 -6.22
N SER A 282 15.78 7.49 -5.70
CA SER A 282 16.99 7.71 -6.51
C SER A 282 18.23 6.95 -6.03
N ILE A 283 18.06 5.95 -5.15
CA ILE A 283 19.18 5.20 -4.57
C ILE A 283 19.46 3.96 -5.43
N THR A 284 20.55 3.97 -6.20
CA THR A 284 20.97 2.89 -7.12
C THR A 284 20.94 1.52 -6.45
N MET A 285 21.53 1.39 -5.26
CA MET A 285 21.61 0.12 -4.55
C MET A 285 20.23 -0.45 -4.18
N LEU A 286 19.25 0.41 -3.89
CA LEU A 286 17.87 -0.03 -3.63
C LEU A 286 17.21 -0.57 -4.89
N ALA A 287 17.29 0.19 -6.00
CA ALA A 287 16.74 -0.24 -7.28
C ALA A 287 17.37 -1.57 -7.73
N ALA A 288 18.71 -1.65 -7.64
CA ALA A 288 19.47 -2.84 -8.02
C ALA A 288 19.11 -4.06 -7.17
N SER A 289 18.96 -3.88 -5.86
CA SER A 289 18.60 -4.94 -4.92
C SER A 289 17.18 -5.47 -5.14
N ILE A 290 16.22 -4.57 -5.40
CA ILE A 290 14.83 -4.99 -5.69
C ILE A 290 14.75 -5.74 -7.03
N ALA A 291 15.49 -5.29 -8.05
CA ALA A 291 15.59 -6.00 -9.32
C ALA A 291 16.25 -7.37 -9.14
N ALA A 292 17.29 -7.47 -8.31
CA ALA A 292 17.96 -8.73 -8.01
C ALA A 292 17.02 -9.72 -7.30
N LEU A 293 16.21 -9.25 -6.34
CA LEU A 293 15.19 -10.08 -5.68
C LEU A 293 14.13 -10.56 -6.68
N ALA A 294 13.62 -9.68 -7.55
CA ALA A 294 12.65 -10.05 -8.57
C ALA A 294 13.20 -11.13 -9.53
N ILE A 295 14.46 -11.02 -9.93
CA ILE A 295 15.13 -12.02 -10.78
C ILE A 295 15.33 -13.34 -10.04
N LYS A 296 15.76 -13.31 -8.77
CA LYS A 296 16.03 -14.53 -7.98
C LYS A 296 14.77 -15.33 -7.67
N PHE A 297 13.68 -14.66 -7.30
CA PHE A 297 12.40 -15.34 -7.06
C PHE A 297 11.72 -15.79 -8.36
N GLY A 298 11.97 -15.08 -9.46
CA GLY A 298 11.20 -15.19 -10.69
C GLY A 298 9.91 -14.35 -10.63
N SER A 299 9.45 -13.87 -11.80
CA SER A 299 8.36 -12.90 -11.88
C SER A 299 7.05 -13.39 -11.26
N GLU A 300 6.71 -14.67 -11.41
CA GLU A 300 5.48 -15.25 -10.83
C GLU A 300 5.49 -15.22 -9.31
N VAL A 301 6.52 -15.80 -8.71
CA VAL A 301 6.70 -15.85 -7.26
C VAL A 301 6.84 -14.44 -6.69
N PHE A 302 7.55 -13.54 -7.39
CA PHE A 302 7.62 -12.14 -6.99
C PHE A 302 6.24 -11.50 -6.96
N CYS A 303 5.42 -11.69 -7.99
CA CYS A 303 4.10 -11.07 -8.06
C CYS A 303 3.11 -11.64 -7.04
N GLU A 304 3.22 -12.92 -6.66
CA GLU A 304 2.40 -13.49 -5.61
C GLU A 304 2.84 -13.02 -4.22
N ILE A 305 4.12 -13.17 -3.88
CA ILE A 305 4.67 -12.84 -2.56
C ILE A 305 4.55 -11.33 -2.27
N PHE A 306 4.76 -10.50 -3.29
CA PHE A 306 4.86 -9.06 -3.13
C PHE A 306 3.57 -8.30 -3.45
N ALA A 307 2.46 -9.00 -3.71
CA ALA A 307 1.17 -8.36 -3.96
C ALA A 307 0.76 -7.42 -2.82
N PRO A 308 0.47 -6.13 -3.11
CA PRO A 308 0.06 -5.18 -2.08
C PRO A 308 -1.31 -5.59 -1.49
N LYS A 309 -1.40 -5.51 -0.16
CA LYS A 309 -2.66 -5.64 0.57
C LYS A 309 -3.25 -4.26 0.82
N SER A 310 -4.56 -4.13 0.63
CA SER A 310 -5.32 -2.96 1.06
C SER A 310 -5.44 -2.94 2.58
N LEU A 311 -5.51 -1.74 3.15
CA LEU A 311 -5.80 -1.56 4.56
C LEU A 311 -7.21 -2.03 4.91
N MET A 312 -8.16 -1.78 4.00
CA MET A 312 -9.54 -2.22 4.16
C MET A 312 -9.66 -3.73 4.00
N ILE A 313 -10.41 -4.36 4.89
CA ILE A 313 -10.56 -5.83 4.93
C ILE A 313 -11.87 -6.25 4.27
N ASP A 314 -11.80 -7.04 3.19
CA ASP A 314 -13.00 -7.61 2.57
C ASP A 314 -13.61 -8.71 3.46
N LYS A 315 -14.93 -8.95 3.35
CA LYS A 315 -15.59 -10.06 4.03
C LYS A 315 -14.98 -11.42 3.69
N LYS A 316 -14.45 -11.55 2.47
CA LYS A 316 -13.82 -12.77 1.95
C LYS A 316 -12.34 -12.91 2.28
N ASP A 317 -11.70 -11.87 2.84
CA ASP A 317 -10.30 -11.97 3.26
C ASP A 317 -10.18 -13.03 4.35
N LYS A 318 -9.29 -14.01 4.15
CA LYS A 318 -8.86 -14.92 5.20
C LYS A 318 -7.76 -14.26 6.03
N ASN A 319 -7.57 -14.72 7.27
CA ASN A 319 -6.40 -14.35 8.07
C ASN A 319 -5.15 -15.03 7.52
#